data_AF-A0A085WNT7-F1
#
_entry.id   AF-A0A085WNT7-F1
#
_cell.length_a   1.000
_cell.length_b   1.000
_cell.length_c   1.000
_cell.angle_alpha   90.00
_cell.angle_beta   90.00
_cell.angle_gamma   90.00
#
_symmetry.space_group_name_H-M   'P 1'
#
loop_
_entity.id
_entity.type
_entity.pdbx_description
1 polymer ?
#
loop_
_entity_poly.entity_id
_entity_poly.type
_entity_poly.pdbx_seq_one_letter_code
_entity_poly.pdbx_strand_id
1 'polypeptide(L)'
;MREAVKRFGWGLVLGAALVGCGGDEEEAPVIQTMRVVEHASTDAVTDNSPPGDSVGDVLTFANELYDETNTRKVGTNQGYCVRVVAGQAWECLWTAFLEGGQISVEGPFYDVKGSTLSITGGTGNFNGARGQMQLEFRNPQGTEFDFIYQVLLDR
;
A
#
# COMPACT_ATOMS: atom_id res chain seq x y z
N MET A 1 -4.28 -61.54 48.41
CA MET A 1 -5.74 -61.30 48.31
C MET A 1 -5.97 -60.69 46.93
N ARG A 2 -6.15 -61.45 45.85
CA ARG A 2 -7.35 -62.22 45.42
C ARG A 2 -8.65 -61.45 45.61
N GLU A 3 -9.47 -61.48 44.55
CA GLU A 3 -10.85 -60.97 44.32
C GLU A 3 -10.85 -59.84 43.26
N ALA A 4 -11.62 -59.84 42.18
CA ALA A 4 -12.30 -60.87 41.38
C ALA A 4 -12.70 -60.19 40.06
N VAL A 5 -12.51 -60.87 38.94
CA VAL A 5 -13.00 -60.47 37.61
C VAL A 5 -14.43 -60.96 37.43
N LYS A 6 -15.34 -60.11 36.93
CA LYS A 6 -16.60 -60.53 36.29
C LYS A 6 -16.84 -59.76 34.98
N ARG A 7 -16.64 -60.51 33.89
CA ARG A 7 -17.41 -60.63 32.61
C ARG A 7 -18.56 -59.64 32.37
N PHE A 8 -18.99 -59.31 31.16
CA PHE A 8 -18.60 -59.48 29.75
C PHE A 8 -19.79 -58.82 29.01
N GLY A 9 -19.54 -57.86 28.13
CA GLY A 9 -20.60 -57.22 27.34
C GLY A 9 -20.01 -56.77 26.02
N TRP A 10 -20.17 -57.60 25.00
CA TRP A 10 -19.85 -57.26 23.62
C TRP A 10 -20.88 -56.25 23.10
N GLY A 11 -20.38 -55.09 22.70
CA GLY A 11 -21.04 -54.16 21.80
C GLY A 11 -20.00 -53.66 20.80
N LEU A 12 -19.92 -54.30 19.63
CA LEU A 12 -19.41 -53.61 18.44
C LEU A 12 -20.30 -52.39 18.21
N VAL A 13 -19.71 -51.27 17.77
CA VAL A 13 -20.09 -50.59 16.51
C VAL A 13 -19.25 -49.31 16.32
N LEU A 14 -18.56 -49.30 15.18
CA LEU A 14 -18.10 -48.19 14.33
C LEU A 14 -17.24 -47.08 14.96
N GLY A 15 -15.93 -47.24 14.78
CA GLY A 15 -15.02 -46.11 14.73
C GLY A 15 -15.35 -45.23 13.52
N ALA A 16 -15.90 -44.05 13.77
CA ALA A 16 -15.87 -42.97 12.80
C ALA A 16 -14.45 -42.39 12.83
N ALA A 17 -13.61 -42.80 11.89
CA ALA A 17 -12.44 -42.01 11.54
C ALA A 17 -12.98 -40.69 10.98
N LEU A 18 -12.96 -39.63 11.81
CA LEU A 18 -13.09 -38.28 11.32
C LEU A 18 -11.86 -38.03 10.45
N VAL A 19 -12.03 -38.20 9.14
CA VAL A 19 -11.13 -37.62 8.15
C VAL A 19 -11.18 -36.13 8.42
N GLY A 20 -10.16 -35.62 9.11
CA GLY A 20 -9.94 -34.20 9.20
C GLY A 20 -9.73 -33.71 7.78
N CYS A 21 -10.72 -33.01 7.24
CA CYS A 21 -10.47 -32.13 6.11
C CYS A 21 -9.49 -31.09 6.65
N GLY A 22 -8.19 -31.30 6.38
CA GLY A 22 -7.23 -30.22 6.38
C GLY A 22 -7.63 -29.29 5.25
N GLY A 23 -8.60 -28.41 5.53
CA GLY A 23 -8.68 -27.18 4.78
C GLY A 23 -7.42 -26.43 5.13
N ASP A 24 -6.59 -26.15 4.13
CA ASP A 24 -5.57 -25.12 4.27
C ASP A 24 -6.32 -23.87 4.75
N GLU A 25 -6.12 -23.50 6.02
CA GLU A 25 -6.62 -22.23 6.52
C GLU A 25 -5.85 -21.17 5.73
N GLU A 26 -6.48 -20.62 4.69
CA GLU A 26 -5.95 -19.49 3.93
C GLU A 26 -5.85 -18.32 4.92
N GLU A 27 -4.67 -18.18 5.53
CA GLU A 27 -4.40 -17.09 6.47
C GLU A 27 -4.69 -15.78 5.77
N ALA A 28 -5.57 -14.97 6.36
CA ALA A 28 -5.92 -13.67 5.81
C ALA A 28 -4.65 -12.84 5.54
N PRO A 29 -4.59 -12.12 4.40
CA PRO A 29 -3.42 -11.36 4.03
C PRO A 29 -3.08 -10.33 5.11
N VAL A 30 -1.81 -10.28 5.52
CA VAL A 30 -1.32 -9.31 6.51
C VAL A 30 -1.17 -7.96 5.82
N ILE A 31 -1.92 -6.97 6.28
CA ILE A 31 -1.79 -5.59 5.83
C ILE A 31 -0.79 -4.86 6.72
N GLN A 32 0.34 -4.45 6.15
CA GLN A 32 1.29 -3.56 6.83
C GLN A 32 0.95 -2.11 6.47
N THR A 33 0.73 -1.28 7.48
CA THR A 33 0.46 0.14 7.29
C THR A 33 1.72 0.96 7.55
N MET A 34 2.12 1.80 6.61
CA MET A 34 3.22 2.75 6.77
C MET A 34 2.72 4.15 6.46
N ARG A 35 3.12 5.12 7.29
CA ARG A 35 2.74 6.52 7.18
C ARG A 35 4.01 7.35 7.02
N VAL A 36 4.07 8.15 5.97
CA VAL A 36 5.15 9.10 5.72
C VAL A 36 4.56 10.41 5.22
N VAL A 37 5.27 11.50 5.47
CA VAL A 37 4.89 12.83 4.99
C VAL A 37 5.79 13.19 3.81
N GLU A 38 5.20 13.47 2.66
CA GLU A 38 5.93 14.04 1.52
C GLU A 38 6.06 15.56 1.67
N HIS A 39 7.25 16.08 1.37
CA HIS A 39 7.47 17.52 1.15
C HIS A 39 7.60 17.81 -0.34
N ALA A 40 6.51 18.26 -0.96
CA ALA A 40 6.40 18.57 -2.39
C ALA A 40 7.13 19.87 -2.78
N SER A 41 8.45 19.83 -2.65
CA SER A 41 9.35 20.99 -2.73
C SER A 41 10.03 21.13 -4.09
N THR A 42 9.98 20.10 -4.93
CA THR A 42 10.66 20.05 -6.24
C THR A 42 9.69 20.01 -7.42
N ASP A 43 8.40 19.97 -7.15
CA ASP A 43 7.31 19.92 -8.11
C ASP A 43 7.43 21.02 -9.17
N ALA A 44 7.51 20.60 -10.43
CA ALA A 44 7.60 21.50 -11.57
C ALA A 44 6.73 21.01 -12.73
N VAL A 45 5.89 21.90 -13.26
CA VAL A 45 5.04 21.63 -14.42
C VAL A 45 5.72 22.10 -15.69
N THR A 46 5.85 21.19 -16.65
CA THR A 46 6.10 21.52 -18.05
C THR A 46 4.77 21.89 -18.70
N ASP A 47 4.60 23.19 -18.96
CA ASP A 47 3.44 23.79 -19.63
C ASP A 47 3.52 23.51 -21.14
N ASN A 48 2.66 22.61 -21.60
CA ASN A 48 2.54 22.24 -23.00
C ASN A 48 1.54 23.15 -23.71
N SER A 49 1.40 23.02 -25.04
CA SER A 49 0.38 23.79 -25.76
C SER A 49 -1.01 23.17 -25.58
N PRO A 50 -2.08 23.97 -25.36
CA PRO A 50 -2.09 25.44 -25.27
C PRO A 50 -1.57 25.96 -23.91
N PRO A 51 -0.98 27.19 -23.85
CA PRO A 51 -0.43 27.73 -22.61
C PRO A 51 -1.42 27.76 -21.44
N GLY A 52 -0.90 27.50 -20.24
CA GLY A 52 -1.68 27.42 -19.01
C GLY A 52 -2.09 25.98 -18.70
N ASP A 53 -2.91 25.79 -17.67
CA ASP A 53 -3.35 24.46 -17.24
C ASP A 53 -4.07 23.71 -18.37
N SER A 54 -3.38 22.74 -18.97
CA SER A 54 -3.81 22.07 -20.19
C SER A 54 -3.61 20.56 -20.13
N VAL A 55 -4.47 19.80 -20.80
CA VAL A 55 -4.34 18.34 -20.90
C VAL A 55 -3.04 18.01 -21.63
N GLY A 56 -2.24 17.12 -21.03
CA GLY A 56 -0.92 16.76 -21.52
C GLY A 56 0.23 17.51 -20.84
N ASP A 57 -0.03 18.51 -20.00
CA ASP A 57 1.00 19.07 -19.11
C ASP A 57 1.62 17.96 -18.27
N VAL A 58 2.92 18.08 -18.00
CA VAL A 58 3.66 17.07 -17.23
C VAL A 58 4.21 17.70 -15.97
N LEU A 59 3.75 17.21 -14.82
CA LEU A 59 4.33 17.48 -13.52
C LEU A 59 5.46 16.47 -13.27
N THR A 60 6.64 16.93 -12.88
CA THR A 60 7.76 16.07 -12.45
C THR A 60 8.23 16.45 -11.06
N PHE A 61 8.68 15.48 -10.28
CA PHE A 61 9.13 15.69 -8.90
C PHE A 61 10.17 14.66 -8.44
N ALA A 62 10.96 15.06 -7.45
CA ALA A 62 11.91 14.24 -6.70
C ALA A 62 11.97 14.74 -5.24
N ASN A 63 10.95 14.42 -4.46
CA ASN A 63 10.67 15.00 -3.15
C ASN A 63 11.27 14.20 -1.99
N GLU A 64 11.29 14.81 -0.81
CA GLU A 64 11.70 14.17 0.43
C GLU A 64 10.52 13.52 1.15
N LEU A 65 10.76 12.39 1.82
CA LEU A 65 9.79 11.73 2.68
C LEU A 65 10.25 11.78 4.14
N TYR A 66 9.35 12.18 5.02
CA TYR A 66 9.54 12.29 6.47
C TYR A 66 8.69 11.28 7.22
N ASP A 67 9.04 10.99 8.46
CA ASP A 67 8.22 10.19 9.36
C ASP A 67 6.85 10.83 9.63
N GLU A 68 5.91 10.07 10.21
CA GLU A 68 4.55 10.52 10.52
C GLU A 68 4.51 11.78 11.42
N THR A 69 5.52 11.95 12.27
CA THR A 69 5.67 13.14 13.13
C THR A 69 6.22 14.35 12.37
N ASN A 70 6.61 14.19 11.11
CA ASN A 70 7.18 15.21 10.23
C ASN A 70 8.48 15.83 10.77
N THR A 71 9.35 15.00 11.34
CA THR A 71 10.56 15.43 12.06
C THR A 71 11.86 14.86 11.53
N ARG A 72 11.82 13.65 10.94
CA ARG A 72 13.01 12.95 10.46
C ARG A 72 12.78 12.47 9.04
N LYS A 73 13.72 12.76 8.14
CA LYS A 73 13.74 12.20 6.79
C LYS A 73 13.90 10.68 6.86
N VAL A 74 12.98 9.95 6.23
CA VAL A 74 12.96 8.47 6.16
C VAL A 74 13.12 7.95 4.73
N GLY A 75 13.11 8.83 3.74
CA GLY A 75 13.28 8.46 2.35
C GLY A 75 13.16 9.63 1.38
N THR A 76 12.92 9.28 0.13
CA THR A 76 12.60 10.19 -0.97
C THR A 76 11.57 9.53 -1.87
N ASN A 77 10.89 10.27 -2.72
CA ASN A 77 10.16 9.73 -3.85
C ASN A 77 10.51 10.51 -5.12
N GLN A 78 10.28 9.89 -6.27
CA GLN A 78 10.40 10.58 -7.54
C GLN A 78 9.42 9.99 -8.55
N GLY A 79 8.92 10.83 -9.44
CA GLY A 79 7.95 10.42 -10.44
C GLY A 79 7.47 11.56 -11.30
N TYR A 80 6.32 11.31 -11.91
CA TYR A 80 5.65 12.28 -12.74
C TYR A 80 4.14 12.10 -12.71
N CYS A 81 3.43 13.14 -13.11
CA CYS A 81 2.02 13.09 -13.42
C CYS A 81 1.75 13.75 -14.77
N VAL A 82 0.74 13.27 -15.48
CA VAL A 82 0.24 13.88 -16.71
C VAL A 82 -1.14 14.49 -16.42
N ARG A 83 -1.36 15.73 -16.85
CA ARG A 83 -2.66 16.38 -16.72
C ARG A 83 -3.65 15.68 -17.64
N VAL A 84 -4.65 15.04 -17.05
CA VAL A 84 -5.69 14.33 -17.80
C VAL A 84 -7.01 15.11 -17.84
N VAL A 85 -7.27 15.95 -16.82
CA VAL A 85 -8.40 16.86 -16.77
C VAL A 85 -7.96 18.21 -16.20
N ALA A 86 -7.91 19.25 -17.03
CA ALA A 86 -7.62 20.62 -16.60
C ALA A 86 -8.61 21.10 -15.51
N GLY A 87 -8.11 21.91 -14.59
CA GLY A 87 -8.70 22.29 -13.30
C GLY A 87 -9.06 21.18 -12.30
N GLN A 88 -8.71 19.90 -12.53
CA GLN A 88 -9.31 18.79 -11.74
C GLN A 88 -8.38 17.62 -11.38
N ALA A 89 -7.68 17.02 -12.36
CA ALA A 89 -7.03 15.74 -12.14
C ALA A 89 -5.79 15.50 -13.01
N TRP A 90 -4.81 14.85 -12.39
CA TRP A 90 -3.63 14.28 -13.00
C TRP A 90 -3.63 12.75 -12.84
N GLU A 91 -2.99 12.05 -13.76
CA GLU A 91 -2.66 10.63 -13.62
C GLU A 91 -1.18 10.51 -13.30
N CYS A 92 -0.84 9.83 -12.20
CA CYS A 92 0.49 9.85 -11.62
C CYS A 92 1.10 8.47 -11.52
N LEU A 93 2.42 8.41 -11.67
CA LEU A 93 3.24 7.26 -11.34
C LEU A 93 4.52 7.72 -10.64
N TRP A 94 4.84 7.10 -9.50
CA TRP A 94 6.08 7.39 -8.80
C TRP A 94 6.61 6.21 -8.01
N THR A 95 7.85 6.35 -7.56
CA THR A 95 8.54 5.39 -6.70
C THR A 95 8.98 6.08 -5.42
N ALA A 96 8.60 5.52 -4.27
CA ALA A 96 9.13 5.86 -2.96
C ALA A 96 10.33 4.97 -2.64
N PHE A 97 11.43 5.58 -2.23
CA PHE A 97 12.67 4.94 -1.80
C PHE A 97 12.76 5.08 -0.28
N LEU A 98 12.70 3.94 0.41
CA LEU A 98 12.70 3.85 1.86
C LEU A 98 13.86 2.97 2.34
N GLU A 99 14.07 2.92 3.66
CA GLU A 99 14.99 1.95 4.22
C GLU A 99 14.56 0.52 3.86
N GLY A 100 15.47 -0.23 3.22
CA GLY A 100 15.23 -1.63 2.86
C GLY A 100 14.58 -1.88 1.50
N GLY A 101 14.21 -0.85 0.72
CA GLY A 101 13.70 -1.06 -0.64
C GLY A 101 12.94 0.12 -1.23
N GLN A 102 12.23 -0.14 -2.34
CA GLN A 102 11.36 0.84 -2.98
C GLN A 102 9.93 0.32 -3.12
N ILE A 103 8.95 1.23 -3.20
CA ILE A 103 7.54 0.95 -3.49
C ILE A 103 7.12 1.82 -4.66
N SER A 104 6.52 1.23 -5.68
CA SER A 104 5.97 1.94 -6.84
C SER A 104 4.45 2.04 -6.72
N VAL A 105 3.91 3.22 -7.03
CA VAL A 105 2.48 3.50 -7.01
C VAL A 105 2.02 4.18 -8.29
N GLU A 106 0.76 3.97 -8.63
CA GLU A 106 0.09 4.56 -9.79
C GLU A 106 -1.36 4.92 -9.45
N GLY A 107 -1.84 6.07 -9.93
CA GLY A 107 -3.21 6.51 -9.72
C GLY A 107 -3.40 8.03 -9.77
N PRO A 108 -4.64 8.48 -9.51
CA PRO A 108 -5.00 9.87 -9.70
C PRO A 108 -4.47 10.77 -8.59
N PHE A 109 -4.11 12.00 -8.96
CA PHE A 109 -3.94 13.13 -8.06
C PHE A 109 -5.00 14.19 -8.38
N TYR A 110 -5.82 14.56 -7.40
CA TYR A 110 -6.89 15.55 -7.57
C TYR A 110 -6.50 16.88 -6.95
N ASP A 111 -6.75 17.98 -7.67
CA ASP A 111 -6.32 19.34 -7.28
C ASP A 111 -6.85 19.80 -5.92
N VAL A 112 -7.97 19.24 -5.45
CA VAL A 112 -8.72 19.75 -4.28
C VAL A 112 -9.05 18.69 -3.23
N LYS A 113 -8.66 17.43 -3.43
CA LYS A 113 -9.00 16.33 -2.50
C LYS A 113 -7.98 15.21 -2.55
N GLY A 114 -7.94 14.42 -1.48
CA GLY A 114 -7.15 13.21 -1.45
C GLY A 114 -7.58 12.16 -2.47
N SER A 115 -6.73 11.15 -2.66
CA SER A 115 -6.95 10.06 -3.61
C SER A 115 -6.45 8.72 -3.04
N THR A 116 -6.87 7.64 -3.70
CA THR A 116 -6.34 6.29 -3.46
C THR A 116 -5.62 5.84 -4.72
N LEU A 117 -4.37 5.43 -4.57
CA LEU A 117 -3.51 4.94 -5.63
C LEU A 117 -3.21 3.46 -5.42
N SER A 118 -2.94 2.75 -6.51
CA SER A 118 -2.57 1.35 -6.48
C SER A 118 -1.08 1.21 -6.18
N ILE A 119 -0.71 0.30 -5.28
CA ILE A 119 0.67 -0.17 -5.17
C ILE A 119 0.90 -1.19 -6.28
N THR A 120 1.80 -0.87 -7.21
CA THR A 120 2.05 -1.68 -8.42
C THR A 120 3.28 -2.56 -8.31
N GLY A 121 4.11 -2.38 -7.27
CA GLY A 121 5.24 -3.25 -6.98
C GLY A 121 6.18 -2.69 -5.93
N GLY A 122 7.27 -3.41 -5.70
CA GLY A 122 8.36 -2.97 -4.84
C GLY A 122 9.61 -3.86 -4.94
N THR A 123 10.65 -3.48 -4.22
CA THR A 123 11.94 -4.20 -4.16
C THR A 123 12.38 -4.41 -2.71
N GLY A 124 13.39 -5.27 -2.50
CA GLY A 124 13.96 -5.51 -1.18
C GLY A 124 12.91 -6.02 -0.19
N ASN A 125 12.77 -5.34 0.95
CA ASN A 125 11.76 -5.65 1.97
C ASN A 125 10.31 -5.49 1.46
N PHE A 126 10.12 -4.82 0.33
CA PHE A 126 8.84 -4.61 -0.33
C PHE A 126 8.70 -5.42 -1.62
N ASN A 127 9.52 -6.46 -1.82
CA ASN A 127 9.40 -7.33 -2.99
C ASN A 127 8.01 -7.99 -3.03
N GLY A 128 7.33 -7.87 -4.17
CA GLY A 128 5.96 -8.38 -4.34
C GLY A 128 4.88 -7.51 -3.67
N ALA A 129 5.22 -6.31 -3.20
CA ALA A 129 4.25 -5.38 -2.61
C ALA A 129 3.09 -5.10 -3.56
N ARG A 130 1.87 -5.25 -3.04
CA ARG A 130 0.60 -4.87 -3.67
C ARG A 130 -0.27 -4.16 -2.64
N GLY A 131 -1.44 -3.67 -3.05
CA GLY A 131 -2.37 -2.96 -2.17
C GLY A 131 -2.60 -1.54 -2.63
N GLN A 132 -2.71 -0.61 -1.68
CA GLN A 132 -3.08 0.77 -1.99
C GLN A 132 -2.33 1.79 -1.13
N MET A 133 -2.21 3.01 -1.65
CA MET A 133 -1.72 4.16 -0.92
C MET A 133 -2.81 5.24 -0.90
N GLN A 134 -3.15 5.76 0.27
CA GLN A 134 -3.97 6.97 0.37
C GLN A 134 -3.05 8.19 0.37
N LEU A 135 -3.44 9.20 -0.39
CA LEU A 135 -2.82 10.51 -0.43
C LEU A 135 -3.80 11.52 0.16
N GLU A 136 -3.37 12.25 1.19
CA GLU A 136 -4.16 13.31 1.82
C GLU A 136 -3.36 14.62 1.85
N PHE A 137 -4.05 15.74 1.67
CA PHE A 137 -3.45 17.06 1.85
C PHE A 137 -3.17 17.28 3.33
N ARG A 138 -1.91 17.44 3.70
CA ARG A 138 -1.52 17.74 5.08
C ARG A 138 -1.68 19.22 5.40
N ASN A 139 -1.50 20.08 4.39
CA ASN A 139 -1.64 21.52 4.51
C ASN A 139 -2.49 22.13 3.38
N PRO A 140 -3.09 23.32 3.58
CA PRO A 140 -3.88 23.99 2.55
C PRO A 140 -3.07 24.45 1.33
N GLN A 141 -1.75 24.54 1.44
CA GLN A 141 -0.87 25.00 0.37
C GLN A 141 -0.60 23.92 -0.68
N GLY A 142 -0.87 22.65 -0.37
CA GLY A 142 -0.53 21.52 -1.25
C GLY A 142 0.98 21.32 -1.37
N THR A 143 1.75 21.69 -0.34
CA THR A 143 3.21 21.49 -0.30
C THR A 143 3.63 20.34 0.59
N GLU A 144 2.69 19.77 1.35
CA GLU A 144 2.90 18.59 2.17
C GLU A 144 1.71 17.63 2.04
N PHE A 145 2.01 16.34 1.92
CA PHE A 145 1.01 15.29 1.76
C PHE A 145 1.26 14.14 2.75
N ASP A 146 0.19 13.61 3.33
CA ASP A 146 0.23 12.37 4.09
C ASP A 146 0.08 11.19 3.14
N PHE A 147 1.12 10.35 3.05
CA PHE A 147 1.10 9.10 2.30
C PHE A 147 0.91 7.93 3.25
N ILE A 148 -0.18 7.20 3.06
CA ILE A 148 -0.58 6.08 3.92
C ILE A 148 -0.59 4.81 3.07
N TYR A 149 0.52 4.08 3.10
CA TYR A 149 0.69 2.82 2.38
C TYR A 149 0.03 1.69 3.17
N GLN A 150 -0.85 0.94 2.52
CA GLN A 150 -1.45 -0.28 3.02
C GLN A 150 -0.94 -1.43 2.15
N VAL A 151 0.21 -1.97 2.55
CA VAL A 151 0.95 -2.99 1.79
C VAL A 151 0.42 -4.37 2.15
N LEU A 152 -0.03 -5.09 1.13
CA LEU A 152 -0.31 -6.51 1.18
C LEU A 152 0.98 -7.24 0.77
N LEU A 153 1.51 -8.06 1.68
CA LEU A 153 2.65 -8.93 1.39
C LEU A 153 2.19 -10.37 1.39
N ASP A 154 2.51 -11.09 0.31
CA ASP A 154 2.32 -12.53 0.23
C ASP A 154 3.45 -13.22 1.00
N ARG A 155 3.10 -14.14 1.89
CA ARG A 155 4.06 -14.95 2.64
C ARG A 155 4.57 -16.12 1.81
#